data_AF-A0A949IC65-F1
#
_entry.id   AF-A0A949IC65-F1
#
_cell.length_a   1.000
_cell.length_b   1.000
_cell.length_c   1.000
_cell.angle_alpha   90.00
_cell.angle_beta   90.00
_cell.angle_gamma   90.00
#
_symmetry.space_group_name_H-M   'P 1'
#
loop_
_entity.id
_entity.type
_entity.pdbx_description
1 polymer ?
#
loop_
_entity_poly.entity_id
_entity_poly.type
_entity_poly.pdbx_seq_one_letter_code
_entity_poly.pdbx_strand_id
1 'polypeptide(L)'
;MHTSLTRCVALGATLALASALPAGAQQPACYTPSTAQTTALVELYTSEGCDSCPPADQWLATLKPGTRIVPIAWHVGYWDSLGWKDRFALPDAAPRQRLQTQRDGGRTVYTPQVMVQGHRVDWRDAAQFERAVDAVQAKAAPLRIAVAQGLPYNGYLGVELDGGTQQPGVVGYVALLEDQIVSQVSAGENR
;
A
#
# COMPACT_ATOMS: atom_id res chain seq x y z
N MET A 1 -5.65 29.28 40.38
CA MET A 1 -5.87 30.64 39.83
C MET A 1 -7.23 30.65 39.14
N HIS A 2 -8.27 31.03 39.90
CA HIS A 2 -9.03 32.28 39.71
C HIS A 2 -9.58 32.44 38.28
N THR A 3 -10.81 31.97 38.03
CA THR A 3 -12.05 32.77 37.92
C THR A 3 -12.02 33.86 36.85
N SER A 4 -12.87 33.74 35.82
CA SER A 4 -13.99 34.68 35.65
C SER A 4 -15.00 34.20 34.60
N LEU A 5 -16.25 34.00 35.04
CA LEU A 5 -17.43 33.94 34.19
C LEU A 5 -17.84 35.39 33.85
N THR A 6 -18.02 35.70 32.57
CA THR A 6 -18.75 36.90 32.16
C THR A 6 -20.05 36.46 31.49
N ARG A 7 -21.16 36.69 32.18
CA ARG A 7 -22.53 36.52 31.68
C ARG A 7 -22.85 37.67 30.72
N CYS A 8 -23.29 37.35 29.50
CA CYS A 8 -24.13 38.25 28.71
C CYS A 8 -25.54 37.66 28.65
N VAL A 9 -26.46 38.29 29.38
CA VAL A 9 -27.90 38.07 29.23
C VAL A 9 -28.35 38.95 28.07
N ALA A 10 -28.88 38.34 27.01
CA ALA A 10 -29.68 39.03 26.01
C ALA A 10 -31.10 38.47 26.09
N LEU A 11 -32.02 39.26 26.66
CA LEU A 11 -33.45 39.08 26.42
C LEU A 11 -33.73 39.52 24.98
N GLY A 12 -34.08 38.56 24.13
CA GLY A 12 -34.56 38.80 22.78
C GLY A 12 -35.61 37.75 22.44
N ALA A 13 -36.87 38.15 22.43
CA ALA A 13 -37.95 37.36 21.87
C ALA A 13 -37.77 37.35 20.35
N THR A 14 -37.46 36.20 19.76
CA THR A 14 -37.37 36.04 18.31
C THR A 14 -37.92 34.68 17.88
N LEU A 15 -38.84 34.75 16.92
CA LEU A 15 -39.47 33.68 16.16
C LEU A 15 -38.62 32.41 16.03
N ALA A 16 -39.24 31.27 16.33
CA ALA A 16 -38.71 29.96 15.96
C ALA A 16 -38.71 29.82 14.43
N LEU A 17 -37.65 30.30 13.77
CA LEU A 17 -37.27 29.75 12.48
C LEU A 17 -36.74 28.34 12.75
N ALA A 18 -37.52 27.34 12.37
CA ALA A 18 -37.04 25.98 12.20
C ALA A 18 -36.00 25.99 11.06
N SER A 19 -34.75 26.34 11.39
CA SER A 19 -33.61 26.11 10.54
C SER A 19 -33.47 24.60 10.41
N ALA A 20 -33.95 24.05 9.29
CA ALA A 20 -33.61 22.72 8.85
C ALA A 20 -32.07 22.67 8.79
N LEU A 21 -31.46 22.09 9.82
CA LEU A 21 -30.04 21.75 9.79
C LEU A 21 -29.88 20.89 8.54
N PRO A 22 -29.10 21.31 7.52
CA PRO A 22 -28.76 20.38 6.45
C PRO A 22 -28.13 19.18 7.15
N ALA A 23 -28.68 17.99 6.93
CA ALA A 23 -28.07 16.75 7.35
C ALA A 23 -26.65 16.79 6.78
N GLY A 24 -25.67 17.13 7.62
CA GLY A 24 -24.30 17.26 7.20
C GLY A 24 -23.91 15.91 6.67
N ALA A 25 -23.66 15.81 5.37
CA ALA A 25 -23.04 14.64 4.79
C ALA A 25 -21.78 14.39 5.62
N GLN A 26 -21.78 13.33 6.42
CA GLN A 26 -20.60 12.93 7.19
C GLN A 26 -19.49 12.72 6.17
N GLN A 27 -18.55 13.67 6.11
CA GLN A 27 -17.36 13.48 5.32
C GLN A 27 -16.62 12.28 5.92
N PRO A 28 -16.18 11.33 5.08
CA PRO A 28 -15.41 10.20 5.56
C PRO A 28 -14.19 10.70 6.35
N ALA A 29 -13.92 10.06 7.49
CA ALA A 29 -12.90 10.52 8.44
C ALA A 29 -11.49 10.59 7.82
N CYS A 30 -11.25 9.80 6.77
CA CYS A 30 -10.09 9.88 5.91
C CYS A 30 -10.54 9.73 4.44
N TYR A 31 -10.15 10.67 3.58
CA TYR A 31 -10.30 10.56 2.13
C TYR A 31 -8.95 10.85 1.48
N THR A 32 -8.39 9.86 0.78
CA THR A 32 -7.09 9.97 0.14
C THR A 32 -7.24 9.76 -1.36
N PRO A 33 -7.31 10.83 -2.16
CA PRO A 33 -7.37 10.71 -3.61
C PRO A 33 -5.97 10.44 -4.19
N SER A 34 -5.92 9.66 -5.26
CA SER A 34 -4.72 9.47 -6.06
C SER A 34 -4.36 10.74 -6.84
N THR A 35 -3.09 10.84 -7.21
CA THR A 35 -2.59 11.95 -8.03
C THR A 35 -2.89 11.75 -9.52
N ALA A 36 -2.57 12.76 -10.33
CA ALA A 36 -2.66 12.68 -11.79
C ALA A 36 -1.55 11.84 -12.43
N GLN A 37 -0.49 11.51 -11.68
CA GLN A 37 0.65 10.71 -12.15
C GLN A 37 0.54 9.27 -11.64
N THR A 38 1.09 8.34 -12.43
CA THR A 38 1.11 6.92 -12.05
C THR A 38 2.08 6.71 -10.90
N THR A 39 1.56 6.28 -9.75
CA THR A 39 2.39 5.82 -8.62
C THR A 39 3.08 4.51 -8.96
N ALA A 40 4.38 4.41 -8.69
CA ALA A 40 5.15 3.21 -9.00
C ALA A 40 4.92 2.11 -7.96
N LEU A 41 4.37 0.97 -8.38
CA LEU A 41 4.37 -0.23 -7.56
C LEU A 41 5.76 -0.85 -7.55
N VAL A 42 6.36 -0.98 -6.38
CA VAL A 42 7.64 -1.66 -6.14
C VAL A 42 7.34 -2.96 -5.41
N GLU A 43 7.53 -4.09 -6.09
CA GLU A 43 7.27 -5.42 -5.56
C GLU A 43 8.61 -6.13 -5.27
N LEU A 44 8.86 -6.47 -4.02
CA LEU A 44 9.95 -7.37 -3.62
C LEU A 44 9.37 -8.76 -3.39
N TYR A 45 9.90 -9.77 -4.07
CA TYR A 45 9.66 -11.17 -3.75
C TYR A 45 10.79 -11.69 -2.86
N THR A 46 10.43 -12.13 -1.66
CA THR A 46 11.36 -12.44 -0.55
C THR A 46 10.90 -13.68 0.22
N SER A 47 11.72 -14.14 1.16
CA SER A 47 11.35 -15.14 2.16
C SER A 47 12.27 -15.05 3.38
N GLU A 48 11.73 -15.25 4.58
CA GLU A 48 12.53 -15.35 5.80
C GLU A 48 13.56 -16.50 5.72
N GLY A 49 13.25 -17.57 4.98
CA GLY A 49 14.14 -18.73 4.83
C GLY A 49 15.28 -18.58 3.82
N CYS A 50 15.33 -17.46 3.09
CA CYS A 50 16.30 -17.17 2.02
C CYS A 50 17.47 -16.31 2.56
N ASP A 51 18.71 -16.80 2.47
CA ASP A 51 19.89 -16.12 3.04
C ASP A 51 20.24 -14.80 2.36
N SER A 52 20.01 -14.71 1.05
CA SER A 52 20.34 -13.51 0.28
C SER A 52 19.27 -12.40 0.35
N CYS A 53 18.15 -12.67 1.03
CA CYS A 53 16.98 -11.80 1.09
C CYS A 53 17.05 -10.63 2.11
N PRO A 54 17.63 -10.77 3.32
CA PRO A 54 17.63 -9.70 4.32
C PRO A 54 18.14 -8.34 3.84
N PRO A 55 19.21 -8.25 3.00
CA PRO A 55 19.63 -6.97 2.44
C PRO A 55 18.57 -6.28 1.59
N ALA A 56 17.78 -7.06 0.83
CA ALA A 56 16.70 -6.53 0.01
C ALA A 56 15.48 -6.13 0.84
N ASP A 57 15.17 -6.88 1.90
CA ASP A 57 14.10 -6.52 2.86
C ASP A 57 14.43 -5.20 3.57
N GLN A 58 15.67 -5.05 4.03
CA GLN A 58 16.16 -3.81 4.63
C GLN A 58 16.11 -2.65 3.65
N TRP A 59 16.53 -2.86 2.40
CA TRP A 59 16.42 -1.86 1.34
C TRP A 59 14.97 -1.44 1.10
N LEU A 60 14.04 -2.39 0.98
CA LEU A 60 12.62 -2.09 0.78
C LEU A 60 12.05 -1.26 1.95
N ALA A 61 12.43 -1.58 3.19
CA ALA A 61 12.02 -0.85 4.39
C ALA A 61 12.49 0.61 4.42
N THR A 62 13.51 0.97 3.63
CA THR A 62 13.92 2.38 3.47
C THR A 62 12.96 3.18 2.59
N LEU A 63 12.23 2.53 1.69
CA LEU A 63 11.30 3.18 0.77
C LEU A 63 10.05 3.66 1.51
N LYS A 64 9.66 4.90 1.28
CA LYS A 64 8.49 5.50 1.93
C LYS A 64 7.26 5.37 1.03
N PRO A 65 6.17 4.73 1.49
CA PRO A 65 4.92 4.72 0.75
C PRO A 65 4.40 6.16 0.59
N GLY A 66 3.83 6.45 -0.56
CA GLY A 66 3.28 7.77 -0.85
C GLY A 66 2.84 7.93 -2.30
N THR A 67 2.86 9.16 -2.80
CA THR A 67 2.44 9.46 -4.17
C THR A 67 3.43 8.95 -5.23
N ARG A 68 4.72 8.80 -4.86
CA ARG A 68 5.79 8.35 -5.77
C ARG A 68 5.85 6.83 -5.91
N ILE A 69 5.83 6.12 -4.79
CA ILE A 69 6.07 4.67 -4.71
C ILE A 69 5.07 4.03 -3.74
N VAL A 70 4.63 2.81 -4.07
CA VAL A 70 4.01 1.86 -3.13
C VAL A 70 4.94 0.64 -3.03
N PRO A 71 5.70 0.47 -1.94
CA PRO A 71 6.53 -0.71 -1.71
C PRO A 71 5.71 -1.85 -1.10
N ILE A 72 5.85 -3.06 -1.63
CA ILE A 72 5.18 -4.28 -1.13
C ILE A 72 6.18 -5.43 -1.10
N ALA A 73 6.24 -6.14 0.03
CA ALA A 73 6.94 -7.42 0.16
C ALA A 73 5.95 -8.57 -0.07
N TRP A 74 6.27 -9.45 -1.01
CA TRP A 74 5.57 -10.70 -1.30
C TRP A 74 6.43 -11.87 -0.82
N HIS A 75 6.07 -12.42 0.33
CA HIS A 75 6.76 -13.58 0.88
C HIS A 75 6.34 -14.85 0.14
N VAL A 76 7.32 -15.56 -0.44
CA VAL A 76 7.10 -16.80 -1.19
C VAL A 76 7.37 -18.01 -0.30
N GLY A 77 6.52 -19.04 -0.40
CA GLY A 77 6.63 -20.24 0.45
C GLY A 77 7.54 -21.36 -0.09
N TYR A 78 8.19 -21.19 -1.25
CA TYR A 78 9.01 -22.29 -1.81
C TYR A 78 10.34 -22.52 -1.08
N TRP A 79 10.70 -21.65 -0.13
CA TRP A 79 11.82 -21.82 0.80
C TRP A 79 11.44 -22.58 2.08
N ASP A 80 10.15 -22.73 2.38
CA ASP A 80 9.67 -23.29 3.66
C ASP A 80 10.16 -24.72 3.92
N SER A 81 10.47 -25.46 2.84
CA SER A 81 11.00 -26.83 2.90
C SER A 81 12.43 -26.92 3.43
N LEU A 82 13.13 -25.79 3.60
CA LEU A 82 14.51 -25.75 4.10
C LEU A 82 14.62 -25.63 5.64
N GLY A 83 13.51 -25.84 6.36
CA GLY A 83 13.51 -25.94 7.83
C GLY A 83 13.07 -24.68 8.57
N TRP A 84 12.74 -23.60 7.87
CA TRP A 84 12.05 -22.44 8.42
C TRP A 84 10.79 -22.16 7.63
N LYS A 85 9.63 -22.20 8.30
CA LYS A 85 8.35 -21.86 7.67
C LYS A 85 8.11 -20.37 7.85
N ASP A 86 8.14 -19.63 6.74
CA ASP A 86 7.88 -18.20 6.74
C ASP A 86 6.39 -17.94 7.02
N ARG A 87 6.10 -17.27 8.14
CA ARG A 87 4.70 -17.01 8.56
C ARG A 87 3.99 -15.97 7.69
N PHE A 88 4.74 -15.20 6.91
CA PHE A 88 4.23 -14.19 5.99
C PHE A 88 4.03 -14.73 4.58
N ALA A 89 4.51 -15.96 4.30
CA ALA A 89 4.36 -16.57 2.99
C ALA A 89 2.90 -16.65 2.55
N LEU A 90 2.61 -16.07 1.39
CA LEU A 90 1.28 -16.09 0.79
C LEU A 90 1.22 -17.16 -0.31
N PRO A 91 0.16 -18.00 -0.37
CA PRO A 91 -0.02 -18.99 -1.43
C PRO A 91 0.07 -18.40 -2.84
N ASP A 92 -0.41 -17.16 -3.01
CA ASP A 92 -0.45 -16.47 -4.29
C ASP A 92 0.82 -15.70 -4.63
N ALA A 93 1.78 -15.55 -3.71
CA ALA A 93 3.02 -14.80 -3.97
C ALA A 93 3.88 -15.45 -5.06
N ALA A 94 4.10 -16.77 -5.00
CA ALA A 94 4.88 -17.48 -6.01
C ALA A 94 4.17 -17.54 -7.39
N PRO A 95 2.86 -17.83 -7.49
CA PRO A 95 2.10 -17.66 -8.73
C PRO A 95 2.20 -16.25 -9.32
N ARG A 96 2.05 -15.21 -8.48
CA ARG A 96 2.19 -13.81 -8.90
C ARG A 96 3.60 -13.52 -9.44
N GLN A 97 4.64 -13.97 -8.73
CA GLN A 97 6.03 -13.81 -9.15
C GLN A 97 6.29 -14.44 -10.52
N ARG A 98 5.78 -15.65 -10.75
CA ARG A 98 5.90 -16.35 -12.04
C ARG A 98 5.20 -15.58 -13.15
N LEU A 99 3.98 -15.10 -12.90
CA LEU A 99 3.22 -14.30 -13.85
C LEU A 99 3.95 -13.01 -14.24
N GLN A 100 4.46 -12.27 -13.25
CA GLN A 100 5.19 -11.03 -13.52
C GLN A 100 6.53 -11.30 -14.21
N THR A 101 7.25 -12.36 -13.80
CA THR A 101 8.50 -12.76 -14.47
C THR A 101 8.26 -13.11 -15.93
N GLN A 102 7.17 -13.81 -16.27
CA GLN A 102 6.81 -14.12 -17.65
C GLN A 102 6.45 -12.85 -18.45
N ARG A 103 5.70 -11.91 -17.85
CA ARG A 103 5.34 -10.63 -18.49
C ARG A 103 6.56 -9.76 -18.79
N ASP A 104 7.58 -9.83 -17.94
CA ASP A 104 8.87 -9.16 -18.12
C ASP A 104 9.83 -9.95 -19.04
N GLY A 105 9.38 -11.03 -19.69
CA GLY A 105 10.18 -11.85 -20.60
C GLY A 105 11.17 -12.80 -19.93
N GLY A 106 11.13 -12.92 -18.60
CA GLY A 106 11.90 -13.89 -17.83
C GLY A 106 11.30 -15.29 -17.85
N ARG A 107 12.15 -16.27 -17.49
CA ARG A 107 11.76 -17.70 -17.43
C ARG A 107 11.92 -18.31 -16.05
N THR A 108 12.66 -17.65 -15.16
CA THR A 108 13.07 -18.18 -13.86
C THR A 108 12.79 -17.16 -12.78
N VAL A 109 12.11 -17.61 -11.73
CA VAL A 109 11.90 -16.86 -10.49
C VAL A 109 13.06 -17.14 -9.52
N TYR A 110 13.39 -16.16 -8.70
CA TYR A 110 14.42 -16.25 -7.67
C TYR A 110 14.10 -15.24 -6.57
N THR A 111 14.75 -15.35 -5.41
CA THR A 111 14.70 -14.31 -4.37
C THR A 111 16.12 -13.91 -3.95
N PRO A 112 16.34 -12.64 -3.57
CA PRO A 112 15.38 -11.54 -3.69
C PRO A 112 15.20 -11.13 -5.17
N GLN A 113 13.96 -10.85 -5.56
CA GLN A 113 13.64 -10.31 -6.89
C GLN A 113 12.79 -9.06 -6.74
N VAL A 114 13.25 -7.94 -7.30
CA VAL A 114 12.56 -6.65 -7.24
C VAL A 114 11.99 -6.29 -8.60
N MET A 115 10.76 -5.81 -8.61
CA MET A 115 10.08 -5.32 -9.80
C MET A 115 9.49 -3.93 -9.58
N VAL A 116 9.64 -3.06 -10.58
CA VAL A 116 9.00 -1.73 -10.64
C VAL A 116 7.95 -1.78 -11.75
N GLN A 117 6.68 -1.58 -11.41
CA GLN A 117 5.55 -1.71 -12.35
C GLN A 117 5.58 -3.00 -13.18
N GLY A 118 5.94 -4.13 -12.54
CA GLY A 118 6.03 -5.44 -13.19
C GLY A 118 7.29 -5.68 -14.03
N HIS A 119 8.24 -4.74 -14.06
CA HIS A 119 9.52 -4.89 -14.73
C HIS A 119 10.65 -5.09 -13.74
N ARG A 120 11.53 -6.06 -13.99
CA ARG A 120 12.63 -6.35 -13.08
C ARG A 120 13.69 -5.27 -13.10
N VAL A 121 14.23 -4.97 -11.92
CA VAL A 121 15.31 -3.99 -11.72
C VAL A 121 16.42 -4.59 -10.84
N ASP A 122 17.63 -4.05 -10.97
CA ASP A 122 18.67 -4.27 -9.97
C ASP A 122 18.49 -3.22 -8.87
N TRP A 123 17.99 -3.67 -7.71
CA TRP A 123 17.77 -2.80 -6.56
C TRP A 123 19.07 -2.27 -5.94
N ARG A 124 20.22 -2.89 -6.26
CA ARG A 124 21.53 -2.44 -5.80
C ARG A 124 22.07 -1.28 -6.63
N ASP A 125 21.60 -1.11 -7.87
CA ASP A 125 21.87 0.06 -8.70
C ASP A 125 20.82 1.13 -8.42
N ALA A 126 21.09 1.99 -7.42
CA ALA A 126 20.19 3.07 -7.04
C ALA A 126 19.83 4.00 -8.21
N ALA A 127 20.77 4.24 -9.13
CA ALA A 127 20.52 5.11 -10.27
C ALA A 127 19.59 4.44 -11.30
N GLN A 128 19.74 3.14 -11.54
CA GLN A 128 18.81 2.38 -12.37
C GLN A 128 17.42 2.31 -11.73
N PHE A 129 17.35 2.03 -10.44
CA PHE A 129 16.08 1.99 -9.70
C PHE A 129 15.33 3.33 -9.79
N GLU A 130 16.00 4.45 -9.51
CA GLU A 130 15.36 5.77 -9.59
C GLU A 130 14.91 6.11 -11.01
N ARG A 131 15.69 5.77 -12.04
CA ARG A 131 15.25 5.94 -13.45
C ARG A 131 14.00 5.11 -13.76
N ALA A 132 13.89 3.90 -13.24
CA ALA A 132 12.70 3.07 -13.43
C ALA A 132 11.47 3.68 -12.76
N VAL A 133 11.61 4.21 -11.55
CA VAL A 133 10.54 4.93 -10.83
C VAL A 133 10.13 6.21 -11.58
N ASP A 134 11.10 7.01 -12.03
CA ASP A 134 10.85 8.24 -12.79
C ASP A 134 10.11 7.96 -14.11
N ALA A 135 10.49 6.88 -14.81
CA ALA A 135 9.83 6.48 -16.05
C ALA A 135 8.35 6.10 -15.84
N VAL A 136 7.99 5.61 -14.65
CA VAL A 136 6.60 5.36 -14.28
C VAL A 136 5.90 6.68 -13.93
N GLN A 137 6.51 7.52 -13.12
CA GLN A 137 5.96 8.81 -12.67
C GLN A 137 5.72 9.81 -13.81
N ALA A 138 6.48 9.69 -14.90
CA ALA A 138 6.26 10.47 -16.11
C ALA A 138 4.93 10.16 -16.83
N LYS A 139 4.27 9.03 -16.51
CA LYS A 139 3.00 8.62 -17.13
C LYS A 139 1.80 9.16 -16.37
N ALA A 140 0.83 9.71 -17.10
CA ALA A 140 -0.47 10.07 -16.53
C ALA A 140 -1.18 8.81 -15.99
N ALA A 141 -1.79 8.93 -14.81
CA ALA A 141 -2.58 7.86 -14.23
C ALA A 141 -3.84 7.63 -15.08
N PRO A 142 -4.09 6.40 -15.59
CA PRO A 142 -5.25 6.11 -16.43
C PRO A 142 -6.57 6.09 -15.63
N LEU A 143 -6.46 5.95 -14.31
CA LEU A 143 -7.58 5.94 -13.38
C LEU A 143 -7.22 6.81 -12.18
N ARG A 144 -8.19 7.62 -11.73
CA ARG A 144 -8.14 8.21 -10.39
C ARG A 144 -8.87 7.26 -9.47
N ILE A 145 -8.22 6.92 -8.36
CA ILE A 145 -8.81 6.16 -7.27
C ILE A 145 -8.82 7.06 -6.05
N ALA A 146 -9.85 6.95 -5.22
CA ALA A 146 -9.81 7.49 -3.88
C ALA A 146 -10.14 6.39 -2.90
N VAL A 147 -9.45 6.39 -1.76
CA VAL A 147 -9.75 5.51 -0.63
C VAL A 147 -10.44 6.36 0.41
N ALA A 148 -11.71 6.07 0.68
CA ALA A 148 -12.43 6.65 1.79
C ALA A 148 -12.51 5.64 2.94
N GLN A 149 -12.09 6.04 4.13
CA GLN A 149 -12.24 5.24 5.33
C GLN A 149 -13.66 5.41 5.88
N GLY A 150 -14.44 4.34 5.83
CA GLY A 150 -15.73 4.25 6.50
C GLY A 150 -15.59 4.18 8.01
N LEU A 151 -16.65 4.51 8.74
CA LEU A 151 -16.71 4.28 10.18
C LEU A 151 -16.57 2.77 10.45
N PRO A 152 -15.72 2.35 11.40
CA PRO A 152 -15.63 0.96 11.77
C PRO A 152 -16.99 0.48 12.27
N TYR A 153 -17.49 -0.61 11.69
CA TYR A 153 -18.74 -1.24 12.10
C TYR A 153 -18.51 -2.74 12.27
N ASN A 154 -18.80 -3.26 13.47
CA ASN A 154 -18.58 -4.67 13.81
C ASN A 154 -17.16 -5.20 13.49
N GLY A 155 -16.14 -4.36 13.61
CA GLY A 155 -14.75 -4.74 13.32
C GLY A 155 -14.35 -4.68 11.85
N TYR A 156 -15.22 -4.21 10.95
CA TYR A 156 -14.91 -4.03 9.53
C TYR A 156 -14.54 -2.58 9.22
N LEU A 157 -13.52 -2.40 8.37
CA LEU A 157 -13.16 -1.12 7.77
C LEU A 157 -13.78 -1.03 6.37
N GLY A 158 -14.71 -0.10 6.18
CA GLY A 158 -15.23 0.21 4.84
C GLY A 158 -14.16 0.94 4.03
N VAL A 159 -13.85 0.44 2.83
CA VAL A 159 -13.04 1.14 1.84
C VAL A 159 -13.88 1.35 0.60
N GLU A 160 -14.17 2.60 0.28
CA GLU A 160 -14.78 2.97 -0.99
C GLU A 160 -13.69 3.31 -2.00
N LEU A 161 -13.81 2.76 -3.21
CA LEU A 161 -12.93 3.01 -4.34
C LEU A 161 -13.69 3.75 -5.43
N ASP A 162 -13.46 5.06 -5.53
CA ASP A 162 -14.01 5.86 -6.63
C ASP A 162 -13.08 5.77 -7.85
N GLY A 163 -13.39 4.86 -8.77
CA GLY A 163 -12.67 4.66 -10.02
C GLY A 163 -13.28 5.50 -11.15
N GLY A 164 -12.76 6.71 -11.35
CA GLY A 164 -13.34 7.74 -12.23
C GLY A 164 -13.44 7.46 -13.74
N THR A 165 -13.46 6.22 -14.22
CA THR A 165 -13.94 5.84 -15.56
C THR A 165 -14.09 4.32 -15.64
N GLN A 166 -15.23 3.84 -16.19
CA GLN A 166 -15.44 2.42 -16.49
C GLN A 166 -14.60 2.01 -17.71
N GLN A 167 -13.32 1.69 -17.49
CA GLN A 167 -12.50 1.07 -18.52
C GLN A 167 -12.76 -0.44 -18.54
N PRO A 168 -13.29 -1.00 -19.64
CA PRO A 168 -13.53 -2.44 -19.74
C PRO A 168 -12.20 -3.20 -19.64
N GLY A 169 -12.19 -4.30 -18.89
CA GLY A 169 -11.03 -5.18 -18.74
C GLY A 169 -10.03 -4.78 -17.65
N VAL A 170 -10.35 -3.79 -16.80
CA VAL A 170 -9.52 -3.47 -15.62
C VAL A 170 -9.82 -4.44 -14.47
N VAL A 171 -8.75 -4.99 -13.87
CA VAL A 171 -8.83 -5.78 -12.63
C VAL A 171 -8.25 -4.94 -11.50
N GLY A 172 -9.04 -4.68 -10.47
CA GLY A 172 -8.59 -4.05 -9.23
C GLY A 172 -7.98 -5.06 -8.28
N TYR A 173 -6.89 -4.68 -7.61
CA TYR A 173 -6.32 -5.42 -6.49
C TYR A 173 -6.37 -4.53 -5.25
N VAL A 174 -6.73 -5.13 -4.11
CA VAL A 174 -6.63 -4.50 -2.80
C VAL A 174 -5.63 -5.30 -1.99
N ALA A 175 -4.62 -4.63 -1.44
CA ALA A 175 -3.63 -5.22 -0.57
C ALA A 175 -3.72 -4.57 0.80
N LEU A 176 -3.78 -5.40 1.85
CA LEU A 176 -3.57 -4.96 3.22
C LEU A 176 -2.08 -5.12 3.53
N LEU A 177 -1.45 -4.02 3.96
CA LEU A 177 -0.03 -3.96 4.25
C LEU A 177 0.16 -3.71 5.74
N GLU A 178 1.14 -4.37 6.32
CA GLU A 178 1.62 -4.13 7.67
C GLU A 178 3.11 -3.77 7.60
N ASP A 179 3.55 -2.80 8.39
CA ASP A 179 4.92 -2.28 8.40
C ASP A 179 5.59 -2.48 9.77
N GLN A 180 6.90 -2.23 9.82
CA GLN A 180 7.72 -2.38 11.05
C GLN A 180 7.67 -3.78 11.68
N ILE A 181 7.40 -4.80 10.87
CA ILE A 181 7.38 -6.18 11.30
C ILE A 181 8.80 -6.65 11.63
N VAL A 182 8.94 -7.32 12.77
CA VAL A 182 10.19 -7.96 13.19
C VAL A 182 9.96 -9.45 13.44
N SER A 183 10.92 -10.27 13.03
CA SER A 183 10.91 -11.72 13.19
C SER A 183 12.27 -12.20 13.67
N GLN A 184 12.27 -13.23 14.52
CA GLN A 184 13.50 -13.91 14.96
C GLN A 184 13.64 -15.21 14.18
N VAL A 185 14.34 -15.16 13.06
CA VAL A 185 14.60 -16.33 12.21
C VAL A 185 15.69 -17.18 12.86
N SER A 186 15.44 -18.48 13.05
CA SER A 186 16.38 -19.40 13.74
C SER A 186 16.68 -20.70 12.98
N ALA A 187 16.20 -20.83 11.74
CA ALA A 187 16.45 -21.96 10.85
C ALA A 187 16.33 -21.51 9.39
N GLY A 188 16.44 -22.45 8.44
CA GLY A 188 16.48 -22.14 7.01
C GLY A 188 17.91 -21.92 6.51
N GLU A 189 18.03 -21.35 5.31
CA GLU A 189 19.33 -20.96 4.77
C GLU A 189 19.87 -19.70 5.47
N ASN A 190 18.95 -18.79 5.81
CA ASN A 190 19.19 -17.52 6.49
C ASN A 190 19.48 -17.70 7.99
N ARG A 191 20.73 -18.02 8.33
CA ARG A 191 21.19 -18.27 9.71
C ARG A 191 22.53 -17.61 10.01
#